data_AF-A0A167TMG7-F1
#
_entry.id   AF-A0A167TMG7-F1
#
_cell.length_a   1.000
_cell.length_b   1.000
_cell.length_c   1.000
_cell.angle_alpha   90.00
_cell.angle_beta   90.00
_cell.angle_gamma   90.00
#
_symmetry.space_group_name_H-M   'P 1'
#
loop_
_entity.id
_entity.type
_entity.pdbx_description
1 polymer ?
#
loop_
_entity_poly.entity_id
_entity_poly.type
_entity_poly.pdbx_seq_one_letter_code
_entity_poly.pdbx_strand_id
1 'polypeptide(L)'
;MDHFLGASQTIVTLVKEVAELIPNAGPLTQVLGATGQLFDIINQIKTNKSDCMFLVERILRFLKGIAVEYKRLEDQAPIRAGSLTAVRLDEFTSKIKSIQNDAENWKAASIWNALWYRDTVKDAISNHNTNLKDCFDLFTMGALTQLTAQADNSTHQIIPPTGLAPGHLFYGLVVLEAMHNYKGTRHSCLKGTRQA
;
A
#
# COMPACT_ATOMS: atom_id res chain seq x y z
N MET A 1 20.54 -21.13 -16.10
CA MET A 1 19.11 -21.54 -15.96
C MET A 1 18.64 -21.37 -14.50
N ASP A 2 19.56 -21.06 -13.59
CA ASP A 2 19.39 -21.08 -12.13
C ASP A 2 18.76 -19.80 -11.56
N HIS A 3 18.94 -18.66 -12.24
CA HIS A 3 18.33 -17.38 -11.85
C HIS A 3 16.79 -17.42 -11.89
N PHE A 4 16.21 -18.20 -12.81
CA PHE A 4 14.77 -18.35 -12.95
C PHE A 4 14.16 -19.23 -11.84
N LEU A 5 14.84 -20.34 -11.52
CA LEU A 5 14.45 -21.21 -10.41
C LEU A 5 14.52 -20.45 -9.08
N GLY A 6 15.57 -19.64 -8.88
CA GLY A 6 15.70 -18.77 -7.70
C GLY A 6 14.59 -17.71 -7.59
N ALA A 7 14.22 -17.06 -8.70
CA ALA A 7 13.13 -16.08 -8.71
C ALA A 7 11.76 -16.72 -8.43
N SER A 8 11.47 -17.87 -9.05
CA SER A 8 10.23 -18.62 -8.80
C SER A 8 10.14 -19.13 -7.37
N GLN A 9 11.25 -19.60 -6.80
CA GLN A 9 11.30 -20.06 -5.41
C GLN A 9 11.10 -18.90 -4.42
N THR A 10 11.65 -17.72 -4.74
CA THR A 10 11.41 -16.50 -3.96
C THR A 10 9.93 -16.10 -3.95
N ILE A 11 9.25 -16.17 -5.09
CA ILE A 11 7.82 -15.85 -5.18
C ILE A 11 6.97 -16.87 -4.40
N VAL A 12 7.27 -18.17 -4.52
CA VAL A 12 6.54 -19.22 -3.77
C VAL A 12 6.70 -19.03 -2.26
N THR A 13 7.91 -18.70 -1.79
CA THR A 13 8.15 -18.36 -0.37
C THR A 13 7.33 -17.14 0.03
N LEU A 14 7.32 -16.08 -0.79
CA LEU A 14 6.58 -14.86 -0.49
C LEU A 14 5.06 -15.09 -0.47
N VAL A 15 4.52 -15.93 -1.36
CA VAL A 15 3.10 -16.33 -1.32
C VAL A 15 2.75 -16.99 0.00
N LYS A 16 3.60 -17.92 0.49
CA LYS A 16 3.39 -18.59 1.78
C LYS A 16 3.40 -17.60 2.93
N GLU A 17 4.42 -16.74 2.99
CA GLU A 17 4.52 -15.70 4.03
C GLU A 17 3.29 -14.78 4.05
N VAL A 18 2.78 -14.41 2.87
CA VAL A 18 1.57 -13.56 2.76
C VAL A 18 0.32 -14.34 3.18
N ALA A 19 0.19 -15.60 2.77
CA ALA A 19 -0.94 -16.45 3.14
C ALA A 19 -1.02 -16.69 4.65
N GLU A 20 0.12 -16.85 5.33
CA GLU A 20 0.19 -17.01 6.79
C GLU A 20 -0.23 -15.74 7.56
N LEU A 21 -0.15 -14.57 6.93
CA LEU A 21 -0.53 -13.29 7.53
C LEU A 21 -2.00 -12.91 7.26
N ILE A 22 -2.60 -13.44 6.20
CA ILE A 22 -3.94 -13.07 5.77
C ILE A 22 -4.97 -14.02 6.39
N PRO A 23 -6.03 -13.52 7.04
CA PRO A 23 -7.11 -14.38 7.53
C PRO A 23 -7.78 -15.16 6.37
N ASN A 24 -8.27 -16.37 6.68
CA ASN A 24 -8.79 -17.32 5.67
C ASN A 24 -9.98 -16.81 4.83
N ALA A 25 -10.59 -15.68 5.19
CA ALA A 25 -11.67 -15.05 4.45
C ALA A 25 -11.57 -13.52 4.49
N GLY A 26 -11.89 -12.88 3.38
CA GLY A 26 -12.00 -11.42 3.27
C GLY A 26 -11.41 -10.87 1.97
N PRO A 27 -11.42 -9.54 1.80
CA PRO A 27 -10.90 -8.88 0.61
C PRO A 27 -9.43 -9.22 0.31
N LEU A 28 -8.58 -9.31 1.33
CA LEU A 28 -7.16 -9.67 1.18
C LEU A 28 -6.96 -11.08 0.60
N THR A 29 -7.78 -12.04 1.02
CA THR A 29 -7.76 -13.41 0.48
C THR A 29 -8.11 -13.42 -1.01
N GLN A 30 -9.06 -12.58 -1.44
CA GLN A 30 -9.43 -12.46 -2.86
C GLN A 30 -8.28 -11.90 -3.71
N VAL A 31 -7.59 -10.86 -3.20
CA VAL A 31 -6.42 -10.29 -3.89
C VAL A 31 -5.29 -11.31 -3.98
N LEU A 32 -5.03 -12.06 -2.91
CA LEU A 32 -4.05 -13.14 -2.92
C LEU A 32 -4.42 -14.23 -3.93
N GLY A 33 -5.70 -14.63 -4.00
CA GLY A 33 -6.19 -15.58 -5.00
C GLY A 33 -5.98 -15.12 -6.44
N ALA A 34 -6.31 -13.85 -6.74
CA ALA A 34 -6.04 -13.26 -8.05
C ALA A 34 -4.52 -13.22 -8.37
N THR A 35 -3.70 -12.93 -7.37
CA THR A 35 -2.24 -12.93 -7.53
C THR A 35 -1.69 -14.33 -7.82
N GLY A 36 -2.22 -15.37 -7.15
CA GLY A 36 -1.87 -16.76 -7.41
C GLY A 36 -2.23 -17.18 -8.85
N GLN A 37 -3.44 -16.86 -9.30
CA GLN A 37 -3.85 -17.10 -10.69
C GLN A 37 -2.93 -16.38 -11.70
N LEU A 38 -2.55 -15.14 -11.41
CA LEU A 38 -1.61 -14.39 -12.26
C LEU A 38 -0.24 -15.07 -12.33
N PHE A 39 0.27 -15.55 -11.20
CA PHE A 39 1.54 -16.30 -11.15
C PHE A 39 1.49 -17.57 -12.03
N ASP A 40 0.39 -18.32 -11.97
CA ASP A 40 0.21 -19.53 -12.79
C ASP A 40 0.20 -19.23 -14.29
N ILE A 41 -0.42 -18.11 -14.70
CA ILE A 41 -0.43 -17.65 -16.09
C ILE A 41 0.97 -17.25 -16.53
N ILE A 42 1.67 -16.42 -15.74
CA ILE A 42 3.02 -15.94 -16.04
C ILE A 42 4.01 -17.11 -16.12
N ASN A 43 3.81 -18.16 -15.32
CA ASN A 43 4.64 -19.34 -15.38
C ASN A 43 4.63 -20.05 -16.74
N GLN A 44 3.59 -19.83 -17.54
CA GLN A 44 3.43 -20.43 -18.87
C GLN A 44 3.94 -19.52 -20.00
N ILE A 45 4.28 -18.26 -19.71
CA ILE A 45 4.77 -17.30 -20.70
C ILE A 45 6.22 -17.64 -21.10
N LYS A 46 6.52 -17.54 -22.40
CA LYS A 46 7.84 -17.87 -22.98
C LYS A 46 8.81 -16.70 -23.00
N THR A 47 8.34 -15.47 -23.24
CA THR A 47 9.18 -14.26 -23.38
C THR A 47 8.88 -13.24 -22.29
N ASN A 48 9.85 -12.41 -21.93
CA ASN A 48 9.73 -11.38 -20.86
C ASN A 48 9.22 -11.92 -19.50
N LYS A 49 9.33 -13.24 -19.28
CA LYS A 49 8.83 -13.92 -18.08
C LYS A 49 9.36 -13.31 -16.78
N SER A 50 10.65 -12.94 -16.75
CA SER A 50 11.26 -12.30 -15.58
C SER A 50 10.61 -10.97 -15.24
N ASP A 51 10.31 -10.15 -16.24
CA ASP A 51 9.69 -8.84 -16.05
C ASP A 51 8.23 -9.00 -15.60
N CYS A 52 7.51 -9.99 -16.13
CA CYS A 52 6.19 -10.36 -15.63
C CYS A 52 6.24 -10.87 -14.17
N MET A 53 7.21 -11.71 -13.83
CA MET A 53 7.40 -12.22 -12.47
C MET A 53 7.67 -11.10 -11.47
N PHE A 54 8.38 -10.05 -11.89
CA PHE A 54 8.58 -8.87 -11.07
C PHE A 54 7.26 -8.15 -10.70
N LEU A 55 6.26 -8.15 -11.59
CA LEU A 55 4.93 -7.62 -11.26
C LEU A 55 4.28 -8.42 -10.12
N VAL A 56 4.34 -9.75 -10.18
CA VAL A 56 3.81 -10.65 -9.12
C VAL A 56 4.52 -10.39 -7.80
N GLU A 57 5.84 -10.32 -7.82
CA GLU A 57 6.64 -10.03 -6.63
C GLU A 57 6.24 -8.70 -5.99
N ARG A 58 6.06 -7.64 -6.79
CA ARG A 58 5.62 -6.33 -6.29
C ARG A 58 4.24 -6.39 -5.65
N ILE A 59 3.28 -7.07 -6.27
CA ILE A 59 1.94 -7.27 -5.72
C ILE A 59 2.02 -7.97 -4.36
N LEU A 60 2.79 -9.07 -4.28
CA LEU A 60 2.93 -9.84 -3.05
C LEU A 60 3.63 -9.06 -1.94
N ARG A 61 4.68 -8.29 -2.26
CA ARG A 61 5.36 -7.41 -1.28
C ARG A 61 4.41 -6.36 -0.73
N PHE A 62 3.58 -5.78 -1.59
CA PHE A 62 2.56 -4.83 -1.17
C PHE A 62 1.50 -5.48 -0.27
N LEU A 63 0.98 -6.65 -0.66
CA LEU A 63 0.05 -7.43 0.17
C LEU A 63 0.65 -7.81 1.52
N LYS A 64 1.93 -8.22 1.56
CA LYS A 64 2.65 -8.49 2.80
C LYS A 64 2.66 -7.26 3.71
N GLY A 65 2.98 -6.09 3.16
CA GLY A 65 2.96 -4.82 3.89
C GLY A 65 1.60 -4.56 4.53
N ILE A 66 0.52 -4.66 3.73
CA ILE A 66 -0.85 -4.48 4.23
C ILE A 66 -1.17 -5.50 5.32
N ALA A 67 -0.88 -6.79 5.10
CA ALA A 67 -1.21 -7.85 6.03
C ALA A 67 -0.46 -7.70 7.37
N VAL A 68 0.81 -7.26 7.34
CA VAL A 68 1.58 -6.94 8.56
C VAL A 68 0.93 -5.79 9.33
N GLU A 69 0.52 -4.72 8.66
CA GLU A 69 -0.13 -3.60 9.36
C GLU A 69 -1.49 -4.01 9.93
N TYR A 70 -2.29 -4.79 9.20
CA TYR A 70 -3.54 -5.35 9.75
C TYR A 70 -3.32 -6.24 10.96
N LYS A 71 -2.27 -7.07 10.94
CA LYS A 71 -1.93 -7.92 12.07
C LYS A 71 -1.48 -7.11 13.29
N ARG A 72 -0.76 -6.00 13.11
CA ARG A 72 -0.41 -5.09 14.22
C ARG A 72 -1.64 -4.44 14.84
N LEU A 73 -2.65 -4.21 14.03
CA LEU A 73 -3.95 -3.71 14.44
C LEU A 73 -4.86 -4.86 14.89
N GLU A 74 -4.32 -5.96 15.46
CA GLU A 74 -5.06 -7.20 15.81
C GLU A 74 -6.29 -6.97 16.73
N ASP A 75 -6.39 -5.82 17.41
CA ASP A 75 -7.57 -5.38 18.16
C ASP A 75 -8.66 -4.70 17.29
N GLN A 76 -8.36 -4.42 16.02
CA GLN A 76 -9.27 -3.82 15.05
C GLN A 76 -10.05 -4.88 14.28
N ALA A 77 -11.35 -4.62 14.14
CA ALA A 77 -12.29 -5.49 13.45
C ALA A 77 -11.81 -5.85 12.02
N PRO A 78 -12.15 -7.05 11.52
CA PRO A 78 -11.83 -7.47 10.16
C PRO A 78 -12.29 -6.45 9.12
N ILE A 79 -11.60 -6.39 7.97
CA ILE A 79 -11.94 -5.51 6.86
C ILE A 79 -13.39 -5.79 6.43
N ARG A 80 -14.28 -4.87 6.79
CA ARG A 80 -15.70 -5.01 6.47
C ARG A 80 -15.92 -4.81 4.98
N ALA A 81 -16.79 -5.62 4.39
CA ALA A 81 -17.29 -5.40 3.04
C ALA A 81 -17.89 -3.99 2.91
N GLY A 82 -17.63 -3.31 1.80
CA GLY A 82 -18.07 -1.93 1.58
C GLY A 82 -17.29 -0.87 2.35
N SER A 83 -16.32 -1.24 3.20
CA SER A 83 -15.37 -0.26 3.74
C SER A 83 -14.54 0.35 2.62
N LEU A 84 -14.05 1.57 2.83
CA LEU A 84 -13.16 2.23 1.87
C LEU A 84 -11.88 1.40 1.58
N THR A 85 -11.38 0.66 2.56
CA THR A 85 -10.25 -0.26 2.33
C THR A 85 -10.65 -1.44 1.45
N ALA A 86 -11.84 -2.02 1.65
CA ALA A 86 -12.35 -3.06 0.75
C ALA A 86 -12.50 -2.54 -0.68
N VAL A 87 -13.04 -1.33 -0.87
CA VAL A 87 -13.18 -0.69 -2.20
C VAL A 87 -11.81 -0.51 -2.88
N ARG A 88 -10.79 -0.07 -2.14
CA ARG A 88 -9.43 0.05 -2.70
C ARG A 88 -8.80 -1.29 -3.03
N LEU A 89 -9.07 -2.33 -2.23
CA LEU A 89 -8.62 -3.70 -2.54
C LEU A 89 -9.33 -4.27 -3.77
N ASP A 90 -10.60 -3.93 -3.99
CA ASP A 90 -11.34 -4.28 -5.20
C ASP A 90 -10.77 -3.57 -6.43
N GLU A 91 -10.47 -2.27 -6.33
CA GLU A 91 -9.79 -1.52 -7.38
C GLU A 91 -8.42 -2.13 -7.69
N PHE A 92 -7.63 -2.46 -6.67
CA PHE A 92 -6.35 -3.12 -6.83
C PHE A 92 -6.49 -4.48 -7.51
N THR A 93 -7.48 -5.28 -7.12
CA THR A 93 -7.81 -6.55 -7.76
C THR A 93 -8.17 -6.37 -9.24
N SER A 94 -8.87 -5.30 -9.60
CA SER A 94 -9.16 -4.99 -11.01
C SER A 94 -7.90 -4.73 -11.83
N LYS A 95 -6.87 -4.09 -11.24
CA LYS A 95 -5.57 -3.90 -11.90
C LYS A 95 -4.85 -5.24 -12.09
N ILE A 96 -4.88 -6.13 -11.09
CA ILE A 96 -4.33 -7.48 -11.23
C ILE A 96 -5.02 -8.25 -12.36
N LYS A 97 -6.35 -8.18 -12.46
CA LYS A 97 -7.13 -8.81 -13.54
C LYS A 97 -6.76 -8.23 -14.92
N SER A 98 -6.47 -6.93 -15.01
CA SER A 98 -5.95 -6.33 -16.24
C SER A 98 -4.63 -6.96 -16.68
N ILE A 99 -3.71 -7.15 -15.73
CA ILE A 99 -2.43 -7.85 -16.00
C ILE A 99 -2.69 -9.30 -16.43
N GLN A 100 -3.62 -10.01 -15.77
CA GLN A 100 -3.98 -11.38 -16.13
C GLN A 100 -4.47 -11.49 -17.58
N ASN A 101 -5.36 -10.58 -18.00
CA ASN A 101 -5.90 -10.58 -19.36
C ASN A 101 -4.79 -10.38 -20.40
N ASP A 102 -3.86 -9.46 -20.16
CA ASP A 102 -2.72 -9.26 -21.06
C ASP A 102 -1.75 -10.45 -21.03
N ALA A 103 -1.49 -11.01 -19.86
CA ALA A 103 -0.65 -12.19 -19.68
C ALA A 103 -1.20 -13.42 -20.39
N GLU A 104 -2.52 -13.61 -20.41
CA GLU A 104 -3.21 -14.65 -21.20
C GLU A 104 -2.97 -14.48 -22.70
N ASN A 105 -3.06 -13.25 -23.21
CA ASN A 105 -2.75 -12.94 -24.60
C ASN A 105 -1.28 -13.23 -24.94
N TRP A 106 -0.35 -12.88 -24.04
CA TRP A 106 1.07 -13.14 -24.22
C TRP A 106 1.41 -14.63 -24.14
N LYS A 107 0.71 -15.38 -23.28
CA LYS A 107 0.82 -16.85 -23.18
C LYS A 107 0.40 -17.53 -24.48
N ALA A 108 -0.67 -17.05 -25.12
CA ALA A 108 -1.20 -17.62 -26.36
C ALA A 108 -0.38 -17.27 -27.62
N ALA A 109 0.55 -16.31 -27.53
CA ALA A 109 1.34 -15.88 -28.68
C ALA A 109 2.27 -16.99 -29.19
N SER A 110 2.35 -17.14 -30.52
CA SER A 110 3.35 -17.99 -31.17
C SER A 110 4.76 -17.48 -30.84
N ILE A 111 5.78 -18.35 -30.89
CA ILE A 111 7.17 -17.97 -30.54
C ILE A 111 7.67 -16.80 -31.39
N TRP A 112 7.35 -16.81 -32.69
CA TRP A 112 7.71 -15.74 -33.60
C TRP A 112 7.01 -14.43 -33.25
N ASN A 113 5.70 -14.47 -33.01
CA ASN A 113 4.95 -13.28 -32.58
C ASN A 113 5.49 -12.75 -31.25
N ALA A 114 5.76 -13.63 -30.29
CA ALA A 114 6.31 -13.26 -28.99
C ALA A 114 7.70 -12.60 -29.08
N LEU A 115 8.47 -12.90 -30.14
CA LEU A 115 9.75 -12.27 -30.42
C LEU A 115 9.57 -10.89 -31.08
N TRP A 116 8.66 -10.78 -32.05
CA TRP A 116 8.38 -9.53 -32.78
C TRP A 116 7.69 -8.49 -31.90
N TYR A 117 6.79 -8.90 -31.01
CA TYR A 117 6.07 -8.01 -30.09
C TYR A 117 6.78 -7.85 -28.74
N ARG A 118 8.06 -8.21 -28.64
CA ARG A 118 8.80 -8.16 -27.37
C ARG A 118 8.76 -6.76 -26.75
N ASP A 119 8.95 -5.72 -27.56
CA ASP A 119 8.96 -4.33 -27.07
C ASP A 119 7.55 -3.87 -26.68
N THR A 120 6.52 -4.24 -27.44
CA THR A 120 5.12 -3.98 -27.05
C THR A 120 4.76 -4.63 -25.72
N VAL A 121 5.21 -5.87 -25.49
CA VAL A 121 5.01 -6.55 -24.20
C VAL A 121 5.76 -5.83 -23.08
N LYS A 122 6.99 -5.36 -23.33
CA LYS A 122 7.73 -4.56 -22.33
C LYS A 122 7.04 -3.25 -22.01
N ASP A 123 6.52 -2.54 -22.99
CA ASP A 123 5.77 -1.29 -22.80
C ASP A 123 4.52 -1.54 -21.97
N ALA A 124 3.79 -2.63 -22.26
CA ALA A 124 2.63 -3.02 -21.47
C ALA A 124 2.99 -3.40 -20.03
N ILE A 125 4.08 -4.16 -19.81
CA ILE A 125 4.60 -4.45 -18.46
C ILE A 125 4.97 -3.17 -17.73
N SER A 126 5.63 -2.21 -18.40
CA SER A 126 5.97 -0.92 -17.85
C SER A 126 4.73 -0.13 -17.43
N ASN A 127 3.69 -0.10 -18.28
CA ASN A 127 2.42 0.52 -17.96
C ASN A 127 1.73 -0.14 -16.75
N HIS A 128 1.74 -1.47 -16.68
CA HIS A 128 1.21 -2.20 -15.51
C HIS A 128 2.00 -1.87 -14.24
N ASN A 129 3.32 -1.78 -14.32
CA ASN A 129 4.15 -1.39 -13.20
C ASN A 129 3.83 0.03 -12.68
N THR A 130 3.59 0.98 -13.59
CA THR A 130 3.14 2.34 -13.25
C THR A 130 1.75 2.30 -12.61
N ASN A 131 0.79 1.61 -13.21
CA ASN A 131 -0.56 1.47 -12.68
C ASN A 131 -0.58 0.84 -11.27
N LEU A 132 0.26 -0.17 -11.03
CA LEU A 132 0.43 -0.77 -9.70
C LEU A 132 0.99 0.26 -8.72
N LYS A 133 2.02 1.02 -9.11
CA LYS A 133 2.60 2.07 -8.28
C LYS A 133 1.56 3.14 -7.92
N ASP A 134 0.81 3.63 -8.90
CA ASP A 134 -0.23 4.64 -8.66
C ASP A 134 -1.31 4.09 -7.71
N CYS A 135 -1.68 2.82 -7.86
CA CYS A 135 -2.60 2.16 -6.93
C CYS A 135 -2.03 2.05 -5.51
N PHE A 136 -0.73 1.73 -5.35
CA PHE A 136 -0.06 1.69 -4.05
C PHE A 136 -0.01 3.07 -3.38
N ASP A 137 0.30 4.10 -4.17
CA ASP A 137 0.37 5.49 -3.69
C ASP A 137 -1.03 5.97 -3.27
N LEU A 138 -2.07 5.71 -4.07
CA LEU A 138 -3.47 5.99 -3.72
C LEU A 138 -3.94 5.22 -2.48
N PHE A 139 -3.56 3.96 -2.35
CA PHE A 139 -3.89 3.15 -1.17
C PHE A 139 -3.28 3.77 0.09
N THR A 140 -2.00 4.13 0.01
CA THR A 140 -1.24 4.73 1.12
C THR A 140 -1.80 6.09 1.53
N MET A 141 -2.04 6.98 0.55
CA MET A 141 -2.65 8.28 0.80
C MET A 141 -4.06 8.11 1.40
N GLY A 142 -4.85 7.21 0.83
CA GLY A 142 -6.20 6.95 1.31
C GLY A 142 -6.26 6.37 2.73
N ALA A 143 -5.29 5.54 3.12
CA ALA A 143 -5.15 5.04 4.48
C ALA A 143 -4.72 6.17 5.44
N LEU A 144 -3.75 7.00 5.05
CA LEU A 144 -3.29 8.14 5.84
C LEU A 144 -4.42 9.15 6.10
N THR A 145 -5.18 9.52 5.07
CA THR A 145 -6.32 10.44 5.21
C THR A 145 -7.38 9.92 6.18
N GLN A 146 -7.64 8.61 6.19
CA GLN A 146 -8.57 8.01 7.15
C GLN A 146 -8.06 8.09 8.59
N LEU A 147 -6.78 7.83 8.80
CA LEU A 147 -6.16 7.95 10.12
C LEU A 147 -6.19 9.39 10.62
N THR A 148 -5.88 10.37 9.76
CA THR A 148 -5.97 11.80 10.12
C THR A 148 -7.41 12.21 10.46
N ALA A 149 -8.39 11.81 9.63
CA ALA A 149 -9.79 12.11 9.91
C ALA A 149 -10.30 11.47 11.22
N GLN A 150 -9.82 10.26 11.55
CA GLN A 150 -10.13 9.62 12.83
C GLN A 150 -9.50 10.35 14.01
N ALA A 151 -8.26 10.82 13.88
CA ALA A 151 -7.57 11.60 14.90
C ALA A 151 -8.28 12.95 15.16
N ASP A 152 -8.69 13.65 14.11
CA ASP A 152 -9.40 14.93 14.22
C ASP A 152 -10.76 14.78 14.92
N ASN A 153 -11.52 13.73 14.54
CA ASN A 153 -12.82 13.43 15.15
C ASN A 153 -12.69 12.99 16.62
N SER A 154 -11.60 12.29 16.98
CA SER A 154 -11.33 11.91 18.36
C SER A 154 -10.94 13.11 19.22
N THR A 155 -10.23 14.09 18.63
CA THR A 155 -9.84 15.34 19.31
C THR A 155 -11.04 16.22 19.64
N HIS A 156 -12.11 16.16 18.83
CA HIS A 156 -13.36 16.90 19.08
C HIS A 156 -14.26 16.26 20.15
N GLN A 157 -13.98 15.03 20.60
CA GLN A 157 -14.76 14.35 21.65
C GLN A 157 -14.19 14.49 23.07
N ILE A 158 -13.03 15.13 23.24
CA ILE A 158 -12.48 15.45 24.55
C ILE A 158 -12.86 16.90 24.90
N ILE A 159 -14.05 17.09 25.48
CA ILE A 159 -14.42 18.03 26.58
C ILE A 159 -15.96 17.97 26.71
N PRO A 160 -16.51 17.20 27.65
CA PRO A 160 -17.68 17.66 28.39
C PRO A 160 -17.21 18.65 29.47
N PRO A 161 -17.86 19.82 29.64
CA PRO A 161 -17.54 20.73 30.73
C PRO A 161 -18.20 20.19 32.00
N THR A 162 -17.56 19.24 32.66
CA THR A 162 -17.92 18.87 34.04
C THR A 162 -16.69 19.05 34.90
N GLY A 163 -16.76 20.07 35.76
CA GLY A 163 -15.69 20.46 36.66
C GLY A 163 -15.35 19.41 37.72
N LEU A 164 -14.15 19.60 38.29
CA LEU A 164 -13.55 18.95 39.47
C LEU A 164 -13.16 17.47 39.23
N ALA A 165 -11.94 16.99 39.44
CA ALA A 165 -10.87 17.36 40.38
C ALA A 165 -9.48 16.88 39.87
N PRO A 166 -8.35 17.38 40.44
CA PRO A 166 -7.01 17.08 39.97
C PRO A 166 -6.46 15.80 40.60
N GLY A 167 -5.94 14.92 39.74
CA GLY A 167 -5.12 13.79 40.15
C GLY A 167 -5.59 12.50 39.51
N HIS A 168 -5.07 12.17 38.34
CA HIS A 168 -4.65 10.82 37.95
C HIS A 168 -4.06 10.86 36.52
N LEU A 169 -2.74 10.65 36.46
CA LEU A 169 -2.00 9.87 35.45
C LEU A 169 -2.32 10.12 33.96
N PHE A 170 -1.57 11.05 33.35
CA PHE A 170 -1.23 10.96 31.92
C PHE A 170 0.11 10.23 31.79
N TYR A 171 0.07 8.91 31.59
CA TYR A 171 1.18 8.19 30.97
C TYR A 171 0.80 7.88 29.52
N GLY A 172 1.61 8.36 28.59
CA GLY A 172 1.74 7.76 27.27
C GLY A 172 0.82 8.29 26.17
N LEU A 173 1.04 9.53 25.73
CA LEU A 173 0.93 9.85 24.30
C LEU A 173 2.08 10.77 23.93
N VAL A 174 3.14 10.20 23.35
CA VAL A 174 4.23 10.97 22.76
C VAL A 174 3.67 11.56 21.47
N VAL A 175 3.12 12.77 21.56
CA VAL A 175 2.90 13.63 20.40
C VAL A 175 4.28 14.10 19.98
N LEU A 176 4.79 13.60 18.85
CA LEU A 176 5.96 14.18 18.19
C LEU A 176 5.51 15.49 17.54
N GLU A 177 5.33 16.53 18.36
CA GLU A 177 5.10 17.89 17.87
C GLU A 177 6.38 18.37 17.19
N ALA A 178 6.26 18.66 15.90
CA ALA A 178 7.31 19.24 15.09
C ALA A 178 7.84 20.52 15.76
N MET A 179 9.11 20.49 16.18
CA MET A 179 9.82 21.68 16.63
C MET A 179 10.04 22.64 15.46
N HIS A 180 9.04 23.46 15.16
CA HIS A 180 9.24 24.71 14.42
C HIS A 180 9.71 25.76 15.43
N ASN A 181 11.03 25.91 15.54
CA ASN A 181 11.67 26.86 16.44
C ASN A 181 11.54 28.29 15.89
N TYR A 182 10.38 28.93 16.09
CA TYR A 182 10.22 30.38 15.93
C TYR A 182 10.66 31.06 17.24
N LYS A 183 11.91 31.51 17.31
CA LYS A 183 12.41 32.27 18.45
C LYS A 183 11.76 33.65 18.46
N GLY A 184 11.05 33.89 19.56
CA GLY A 184 10.22 35.05 19.81
C GLY A 184 10.96 36.39 19.86
N THR A 185 10.14 37.41 19.65
CA THR A 185 10.30 38.81 20.00
C THR A 185 10.32 39.05 21.52
N ARG A 186 11.06 40.09 21.98
CA ARG A 186 10.74 41.01 23.10
C ARG A 186 11.87 42.05 23.21
N HIS A 187 11.68 43.31 22.80
CA HIS A 187 11.19 44.47 23.57
C HIS A 187 12.08 44.93 24.73
N SER A 188 12.70 46.11 24.56
CA SER A 188 13.02 47.09 25.61
C SER A 188 13.14 48.50 25.02
N CYS A 189 12.84 49.50 25.84
CA CYS A 189 12.19 50.78 25.51
C CYS A 189 13.07 52.00 25.15
N LEU A 190 12.41 52.91 24.41
CA LEU A 190 12.32 54.39 24.52
C LEU A 190 13.46 55.37 24.16
N LYS A 191 13.00 56.39 23.41
CA LYS A 191 13.31 57.85 23.40
C LYS A 191 14.57 58.34 22.65
N GLY A 192 14.33 59.23 21.67
CA GLY A 192 15.34 60.23 21.29
C GLY A 192 15.29 60.76 19.85
N THR A 193 14.32 61.64 19.56
CA THR A 193 14.42 62.83 18.68
C THR A 193 14.95 62.78 17.24
N ARG A 194 14.03 63.20 16.35
CA ARG A 194 14.10 64.18 15.25
C ARG A 194 14.53 63.74 13.85
N GLN A 195 13.55 63.95 12.95
CA GLN A 195 13.71 64.28 11.53
C GLN A 195 14.67 65.46 11.32
N ALA A 196 15.50 65.35 10.30
CA ALA A 196 15.71 66.33 9.24
C ALA A 196 16.18 65.58 7.99
#